data_AF-A0A7X7SNC1-F1
#
_entry.id   AF-A0A7X7SNC1-F1
#
_cell.length_a   1.000
_cell.length_b   1.000
_cell.length_c   1.000
_cell.angle_alpha   90.00
_cell.angle_beta   90.00
_cell.angle_gamma   90.00
#
_symmetry.space_group_name_H-M   'P 1'
#
loop_
_entity.id
_entity.type
_entity.pdbx_description
1 polymer ?
#
loop_
_entity_poly.entity_id
_entity_poly.type
_entity_poly.pdbx_seq_one_letter_code
_entity_poly.pdbx_strand_id
1 'polypeptide(L)' 'QDKVNPVALILSGVLMLRHLGEKRAADALFSAVKAVVGAGRRVTYDLGGSAGTQDMGLAIAEKTAELVAAELVAE' A
#
# COMPACT_ATOMS: atom_id res chain seq x y z
N GLN A 1 11.34 -4.14 -17.85
CA GLN A 1 11.37 -4.18 -16.37
C GLN A 1 10.37 -3.14 -15.86
N ASP A 2 9.87 -3.22 -14.62
CA ASP A 2 8.74 -2.38 -14.10
C ASP A 2 7.32 -2.80 -14.50
N LYS A 3 6.96 -4.08 -14.31
CA LYS A 3 5.64 -4.61 -14.70
C LYS A 3 4.95 -5.45 -13.61
N VAL A 4 5.72 -5.96 -12.64
CA VAL A 4 5.24 -6.93 -11.67
C VAL A 4 4.47 -6.24 -10.55
N ASN A 5 3.41 -6.87 -10.08
CA ASN A 5 2.65 -6.44 -8.92
C ASN A 5 3.49 -6.46 -7.63
N PRO A 6 3.69 -5.32 -6.94
CA PRO A 6 4.46 -5.27 -5.70
C PRO A 6 3.68 -5.73 -4.45
N VAL A 7 2.36 -5.98 -4.54
CA VAL A 7 1.47 -6.17 -3.37
C VAL A 7 1.92 -7.31 -2.46
N ALA A 8 2.35 -8.44 -3.00
CA ALA A 8 2.76 -9.59 -2.17
C ALA A 8 3.90 -9.23 -1.20
N LEU A 9 4.94 -8.55 -1.71
CA LEU A 9 6.07 -8.13 -0.89
C LEU A 9 5.67 -7.06 0.12
N ILE A 10 4.80 -6.12 -0.28
CA ILE A 10 4.28 -5.08 0.63
C ILE A 10 3.47 -5.70 1.77
N LEU A 11 2.62 -6.70 1.48
CA LEU A 11 1.86 -7.41 2.51
C LEU A 11 2.76 -8.23 3.44
N SER A 12 3.88 -8.77 2.96
CA SER A 12 4.91 -9.33 3.85
C SER A 12 5.49 -8.26 4.79
N GLY A 13 5.66 -7.03 4.31
CA GLY A 13 6.01 -5.87 5.14
C GLY A 13 4.95 -5.56 6.21
N VAL A 14 3.66 -5.66 5.87
CA VAL A 14 2.56 -5.54 6.86
C VAL A 14 2.70 -6.59 7.96
N LEU A 15 2.95 -7.85 7.61
CA LEU A 15 3.14 -8.93 8.59
C LEU A 15 4.35 -8.67 9.49
N MET A 16 5.46 -8.19 8.92
CA MET A 16 6.65 -7.80 9.67
C MET A 16 6.36 -6.67 10.67
N LEU A 17 5.67 -5.61 10.24
CA LEU A 17 5.29 -4.50 11.13
C LEU A 17 4.44 -5.00 12.30
N ARG A 18 3.46 -5.88 12.03
CA ARG A 18 2.67 -6.51 13.11
C ARG A 18 3.54 -7.32 14.07
N HIS A 19 4.52 -8.08 13.56
CA HIS A 19 5.43 -8.86 14.38
C HIS A 19 6.30 -7.97 15.29
N LEU A 20 6.72 -6.81 14.80
CA LEU A 20 7.50 -5.82 15.56
C LEU A 20 6.66 -5.00 16.56
N GLY A 21 5.34 -5.19 16.59
CA GLY A 21 4.42 -4.42 17.44
C GLY A 21 3.96 -3.09 16.84
N GLU A 22 4.40 -2.76 15.62
CA GLU A 22 4.07 -1.54 14.87
C GLU A 22 2.66 -1.63 14.24
N LYS A 23 1.64 -1.77 15.09
CA LYS A 23 0.25 -2.01 14.66
C LYS A 23 -0.32 -0.88 13.82
N ARG A 24 -0.09 0.38 14.22
CA ARG A 24 -0.57 1.57 13.50
C ARG A 24 -0.03 1.62 12.07
N ALA A 25 1.29 1.49 11.92
CA ALA A 25 1.93 1.47 10.61
C ALA A 25 1.44 0.29 9.75
N ALA A 26 1.26 -0.89 10.36
CA ALA A 26 0.73 -2.07 9.68
C ALA A 26 -0.71 -1.87 9.17
N ASP A 27 -1.59 -1.30 10.00
CA ASP A 27 -2.99 -1.07 9.67
C ASP A 27 -3.15 0.02 8.59
N ALA A 28 -2.35 1.10 8.67
CA ALA A 28 -2.30 2.14 7.65
C ALA A 28 -1.82 1.57 6.29
N LEU A 29 -0.71 0.83 6.28
CA LEU A 29 -0.18 0.22 5.05
C LEU A 29 -1.16 -0.79 4.44
N PHE A 30 -1.77 -1.65 5.26
CA PHE A 30 -2.77 -2.61 4.80
C PHE A 30 -4.01 -1.90 4.20
N SER A 31 -4.45 -0.82 4.84
CA SER A 31 -5.59 -0.03 4.36
C SER A 31 -5.26 0.73 3.07
N ALA A 32 -4.03 1.23 2.92
CA ALA A 32 -3.55 1.83 1.69
C ALA A 32 -3.55 0.83 0.52
N VAL A 33 -3.05 -0.39 0.74
CA VAL A 33 -3.10 -1.47 -0.27
C VAL A 33 -4.55 -1.72 -0.71
N LYS A 34 -5.47 -1.92 0.24
CA LYS A 34 -6.90 -2.12 -0.07
C LYS A 34 -7.48 -0.95 -0.88
N ALA A 35 -7.17 0.29 -0.50
CA ALA A 35 -7.69 1.47 -1.16
C ALA A 35 -7.18 1.62 -2.60
N VAL A 36 -5.87 1.41 -2.83
CA VAL A 36 -5.26 1.52 -4.17
C VAL A 36 -5.75 0.41 -5.08
N VAL A 37 -5.74 -0.83 -4.59
CA VAL A 37 -6.22 -2.00 -5.36
C VAL A 37 -7.71 -1.86 -5.66
N GLY A 38 -8.53 -1.48 -4.67
CA GLY A 38 -9.97 -1.30 -4.84
C GLY A 38 -10.34 -0.14 -5.78
N ALA A 39 -9.51 0.91 -5.85
CA ALA A 39 -9.70 2.01 -6.79
C ALA A 39 -9.36 1.63 -8.24
N GLY A 40 -8.47 0.65 -8.44
CA GLY A 40 -8.10 0.11 -9.76
C GLY A 40 -7.39 1.09 -10.71
N ARG A 41 -7.04 2.31 -10.27
CA ARG A 41 -6.48 3.37 -11.16
C ARG A 41 -4.97 3.26 -11.41
N ARG A 42 -4.18 2.96 -10.37
CA ARG A 42 -2.71 2.82 -10.42
C ARG A 42 -2.31 1.41 -10.03
N VAL A 43 -2.81 0.42 -10.77
CA VAL A 43 -2.56 -1.01 -10.52
C VAL A 43 -1.93 -1.68 -11.74
N THR A 44 -1.19 -2.76 -11.52
CA THR A 44 -0.51 -3.52 -12.56
C THR A 44 -1.48 -4.35 -13.41
N TYR A 45 -0.98 -4.86 -14.53
CA TYR A 45 -1.76 -5.60 -15.54
C TYR A 45 -2.49 -6.83 -15.02
N ASP A 46 -1.92 -7.54 -14.06
CA ASP A 46 -2.53 -8.71 -13.41
C ASP A 46 -3.74 -8.35 -12.53
N LEU A 47 -3.86 -7.08 -12.16
CA LEU A 47 -5.02 -6.51 -11.46
C LEU A 47 -5.94 -5.71 -12.39
N GLY A 48 -5.73 -5.78 -13.71
CA GLY A 48 -6.58 -5.12 -14.72
C GLY A 48 -6.22 -3.66 -15.04
N GLY A 49 -5.10 -3.14 -14.52
CA GLY A 49 -4.62 -1.80 -14.83
C GLY A 49 -3.47 -1.78 -15.84
N SER A 50 -2.87 -0.61 -16.02
CA SER A 50 -1.72 -0.41 -16.93
C SER A 50 -0.50 0.20 -16.23
N ALA A 51 -0.53 0.32 -14.90
CA ALA A 51 0.56 0.91 -14.14
C ALA A 51 1.78 -0.02 -14.08
N GLY A 52 2.96 0.58 -13.96
CA GLY A 52 4.19 -0.13 -13.63
C GLY A 52 4.29 -0.48 -12.14
N THR A 53 5.30 -1.27 -11.78
CA THR A 53 5.59 -1.63 -10.37
C THR A 53 5.83 -0.38 -9.52
N GLN A 54 6.61 0.57 -10.02
CA GLN A 54 6.96 1.81 -9.34
C GLN A 54 5.73 2.70 -9.13
N ASP A 55 4.90 2.86 -10.17
CA ASP A 55 3.71 3.70 -10.10
C ASP A 55 2.70 3.18 -9.07
N MET A 56 2.45 1.87 -9.06
CA MET A 56 1.61 1.23 -8.05
C MET A 56 2.22 1.32 -6.65
N GLY A 57 3.54 1.14 -6.52
CA GLY A 57 4.25 1.28 -5.24
C GLY A 57 4.16 2.69 -4.67
N LEU A 58 4.33 3.71 -5.51
CA LEU A 58 4.18 5.12 -5.13
C LEU A 58 2.75 5.43 -4.67
N ALA A 59 1.74 4.96 -5.41
CA ALA A 59 0.35 5.14 -5.01
C ALA A 59 0.06 4.56 -3.61
N ILE A 60 0.63 3.38 -3.30
CA ILE A 60 0.49 2.77 -1.97
C ILE A 60 1.25 3.58 -0.91
N ALA A 61 2.46 4.06 -1.20
CA ALA A 61 3.26 4.85 -0.28
C ALA A 61 2.59 6.20 0.05
N GLU A 62 2.14 6.93 -0.98
CA GLU A 62 1.37 8.17 -0.84
C GLU A 62 0.13 7.94 0.03
N LYS A 63 -0.65 6.89 -0.27
CA LYS A 63 -1.86 6.59 0.49
C LYS A 63 -1.56 6.18 1.93
N THR A 64 -0.45 5.49 2.18
CA THR A 64 -0.02 5.13 3.53
C THR A 64 0.34 6.38 4.33
N ALA A 65 1.09 7.32 3.74
CA ALA A 65 1.46 8.57 4.38
C ALA A 65 0.23 9.42 4.73
N GLU A 66 -0.76 9.51 3.84
CA GLU A 66 -2.04 10.18 4.12
C GLU A 66 -2.76 9.58 5.34
N LEU A 67 -2.84 8.25 5.43
CA LEU A 67 -3.55 7.57 6.51
C LEU A 67 -2.83 7.71 7.85
N VAL A 68 -1.50 7.62 7.86
CA VAL A 68 -0.70 7.87 9.06
C VAL A 68 -0.86 9.31 9.54
N ALA A 69 -0.86 10.29 8.63
CA ALA A 69 -1.04 11.70 8.96
C ALA A 69 -2.45 11.99 9.50
N ALA A 70 -3.49 11.40 8.88
CA ALA A 70 -4.87 11.60 9.31
C ALA A 70 -5.11 11.09 10.74
N GLU A 71 -4.48 9.99 11.15
CA GLU A 71 -4.57 9.48 12.52
C GLU A 71 -3.86 10.36 13.55
N LEU A 72 -2.80 11.10 13.18
CA LEU A 72 -2.10 12.02 14.09
C LEU A 72 -2.90 13.29 14.38
N VAL A 73 -3.82 13.67 13.51
CA VAL A 73 -4.69 14.85 13.67
C VAL A 73 -6.00 14.49 14.41
N ALA A 74 -6.28 13.19 14.56
CA ALA A 74 -7.48 12.68 15.23
C ALA A 74 -7.32 12.48 16.75
N GLU A 75 -6.10 12.65 17.28
CA GLU A 75 -5.76 12.68 18.72
C GLU A 75 -5.74 14.13 19.26
#